data_AF-A0A318R3P9-F1
#
_entry.id   AF-A0A318R3P9-F1
#
_cell.length_a   1.000
_cell.length_b   1.000
_cell.length_c   1.000
_cell.angle_alpha   90.00
_cell.angle_beta   90.00
_cell.angle_gamma   90.00
#
_symmetry.space_group_name_H-M   'P 1'
#
loop_
_entity.id
_entity.type
_entity.pdbx_description
1 polymer ?
#
loop_
_entity_poly.entity_id
_entity_poly.type
_entity_poly.pdbx_seq_one_letter_code
_entity_poly.pdbx_strand_id
1 'polypeptide(L)'
;MNRQIYKDIPPQELKEKWFKSHLLGKEVELRELYELPQDQLDLIMAETAEFRSDIGNRDRNLGKFCTAGYFLELSRIIDKRRASE
;
A
#
# COMPACT_ATOMS: atom_id res chain seq x y z
N MET A 1 -19.35 0.44 3.45
CA MET A 1 -18.51 0.71 2.26
C MET A 1 -18.78 2.13 1.79
N ASN A 2 -17.88 3.06 2.11
CA ASN A 2 -18.00 4.47 1.70
C ASN A 2 -17.63 4.60 0.22
N ARG A 3 -18.65 4.51 -0.65
CA ARG A 3 -18.55 4.79 -2.10
C ARG A 3 -17.98 6.17 -2.45
N GLN A 4 -17.90 7.08 -1.48
CA GLN A 4 -17.40 8.43 -1.67
C GLN A 4 -15.89 8.46 -1.94
N ILE A 5 -15.10 7.62 -1.26
CA ILE A 5 -13.63 7.65 -1.31
C ILE A 5 -13.11 7.45 -2.75
N TYR A 6 -13.77 6.58 -3.53
CA TYR A 6 -13.38 6.31 -4.91
C TYR A 6 -13.51 7.49 -5.87
N LYS A 7 -14.38 8.48 -5.58
CA LYS A 7 -14.54 9.66 -6.44
C LYS A 7 -13.37 10.63 -6.31
N ASP A 8 -12.64 10.56 -5.20
CA ASP A 8 -11.56 11.49 -4.87
C ASP A 8 -10.16 10.88 -5.07
N ILE A 9 -10.07 9.63 -5.56
CA ILE A 9 -8.79 9.00 -5.87
C ILE A 9 -8.20 9.65 -7.13
N PRO A 10 -7.01 10.26 -7.06
CA PRO A 10 -6.37 10.82 -8.25
C PRO A 10 -6.09 9.74 -9.30
N PRO A 11 -6.28 10.02 -10.60
CA PRO A 11 -6.08 9.01 -11.65
C PRO A 11 -4.69 8.34 -11.65
N GLN A 12 -3.66 9.05 -11.20
CA GLN A 12 -2.29 8.55 -11.11
C GLN A 12 -2.13 7.44 -10.06
N GLU A 13 -3.06 7.36 -9.10
CA GLU A 13 -3.09 6.37 -8.03
C GLU A 13 -3.93 5.13 -8.40
N LEU A 14 -4.60 5.14 -9.56
CA LEU A 14 -5.39 4.01 -10.10
C LEU A 14 -4.55 2.93 -10.82
N LYS A 15 -3.27 2.78 -10.47
CA LYS A 15 -2.39 1.80 -11.12
C LYS A 15 -2.65 0.40 -10.59
N GLU A 16 -2.85 -0.55 -11.48
CA GLU A 16 -2.94 -1.96 -11.09
C GLU A 16 -1.57 -2.48 -10.63
N LYS A 17 -1.48 -2.82 -9.35
CA LYS A 17 -0.32 -3.48 -8.74
C LYS A 17 -0.78 -4.38 -7.61
N TRP A 18 -0.12 -5.54 -7.49
CA TRP A 18 -0.44 -6.52 -6.47
C TRP A 18 0.73 -6.71 -5.51
N PHE A 19 0.43 -6.73 -4.22
CA PHE A 19 1.38 -7.03 -3.16
C PHE A 19 0.90 -8.23 -2.37
N LYS A 20 1.75 -9.25 -2.26
CA LYS A 20 1.46 -10.43 -1.44
C LYS A 20 1.83 -10.13 0.01
N SER A 21 0.82 -9.83 0.83
CA SER A 21 1.00 -9.54 2.25
C SER A 21 1.02 -10.83 3.07
N HIS A 22 2.09 -11.04 3.83
CA HIS A 22 2.20 -12.12 4.79
C HIS A 22 1.41 -11.80 6.06
N LEU A 23 1.39 -10.52 6.48
CA LEU A 23 0.67 -10.10 7.70
C LEU A 23 -0.85 -10.20 7.53
N LEU A 24 -1.38 -9.93 6.33
CA LEU A 24 -2.81 -10.08 6.03
C LEU A 24 -3.17 -11.47 5.47
N GLY A 25 -2.19 -12.33 5.18
CA GLY A 25 -2.43 -13.66 4.62
C GLY A 25 -3.11 -13.67 3.24
N LYS A 26 -3.02 -12.58 2.48
CA LYS A 26 -3.67 -12.42 1.17
C LYS A 26 -2.85 -11.54 0.23
N GLU A 27 -3.16 -11.62 -1.07
CA GLU A 27 -2.73 -10.60 -2.02
C GLU A 27 -3.66 -9.40 -1.91
N VAL A 28 -3.06 -8.21 -1.94
CA VAL A 28 -3.74 -6.93 -1.87
C VAL A 28 -3.44 -6.19 -3.16
N GLU A 29 -4.48 -5.72 -3.83
CA GLU A 29 -4.34 -4.84 -4.98
C GLU A 29 -4.19 -3.38 -4.50
N LEU A 30 -3.39 -2.57 -5.19
CA LEU A 30 -3.00 -1.23 -4.75
C LEU A 30 -4.21 -0.32 -4.47
N ARG A 31 -5.29 -0.45 -5.24
CA ARG A 31 -6.52 0.34 -5.04
C ARG A 31 -7.29 -0.09 -3.80
N GLU A 32 -7.15 -1.34 -3.35
CA GLU A 32 -7.82 -1.87 -2.16
C GLU A 32 -7.35 -1.16 -0.88
N LEU A 33 -6.16 -0.53 -0.89
CA LEU A 33 -5.64 0.23 0.24
C LEU A 33 -6.61 1.33 0.71
N TYR A 34 -7.38 1.91 -0.22
CA TYR A 34 -8.39 2.91 0.10
C TYR A 34 -9.56 2.36 0.93
N GLU A 35 -9.87 1.08 0.75
CA GLU A 35 -10.95 0.38 1.45
C GLU A 35 -10.47 -0.35 2.71
N LEU A 36 -9.17 -0.55 2.87
CA LEU A 36 -8.63 -1.26 4.03
C LEU A 36 -8.98 -0.51 5.33
N PRO A 37 -9.50 -1.22 6.35
CA PRO A 37 -9.56 -0.71 7.71
C PRO A 37 -8.17 -0.22 8.18
N GLN A 38 -8.13 0.75 9.10
CA GLN A 38 -6.87 1.39 9.51
C GLN A 38 -5.84 0.39 10.03
N ASP A 39 -6.27 -0.55 10.88
CA ASP A 39 -5.43 -1.63 11.40
C ASP A 39 -4.80 -2.49 10.30
N GLN A 40 -5.53 -2.77 9.21
CA GLN A 40 -4.98 -3.51 8.06
C GLN A 40 -4.07 -2.65 7.19
N LEU A 41 -4.36 -1.36 7.04
CA LEU A 41 -3.50 -0.41 6.35
C LEU A 41 -2.15 -0.27 7.07
N ASP A 42 -2.17 -0.22 8.40
CA ASP A 42 -0.97 -0.15 9.24
C ASP A 42 -0.08 -1.39 9.05
N LEU A 43 -0.69 -2.58 8.95
CA LEU A 43 0.04 -3.82 8.65
C LEU A 43 0.71 -3.79 7.27
N ILE A 44 0.02 -3.30 6.23
CA ILE A 44 0.63 -3.11 4.90
C ILE A 44 1.79 -2.11 4.98
N MET A 45 1.60 -1.00 5.70
CA MET A 45 2.63 0.01 5.85
C MET A 45 3.88 -0.56 6.55
N ALA A 46 3.69 -1.34 7.62
CA ALA A 46 4.78 -1.98 8.35
C ALA A 46 5.54 -3.00 7.47
N GLU A 47 4.82 -3.92 6.82
CA GLU A 47 5.42 -4.97 6.00
C GLU A 47 6.19 -4.38 4.80
N THR A 48 5.61 -3.36 4.14
CA THR A 48 6.26 -2.70 3.02
C THR A 48 7.45 -1.85 3.45
N ALA A 49 7.42 -1.24 4.63
CA ALA A 49 8.57 -0.54 5.21
C ALA A 49 9.74 -1.49 5.51
N GLU A 50 9.47 -2.68 6.05
CA GLU A 50 10.47 -3.74 6.27
C GLU A 50 11.10 -4.18 4.95
N PHE A 51 10.28 -4.47 3.93
CA PHE A 51 10.80 -4.81 2.59
C PHE A 51 11.68 -3.71 1.99
N ARG A 52 11.40 -2.44 2.31
CA ARG A 52 12.12 -1.28 1.78
C ARG A 52 13.41 -0.96 2.54
N SER A 53 13.56 -1.45 3.76
CA SER A 53 14.80 -1.29 4.54
C SER A 53 15.86 -2.35 4.19
N ASP A 54 15.46 -3.49 3.60
CA ASP A 54 16.38 -4.52 3.12
C ASP A 54 17.03 -4.15 1.77
N ILE A 55 18.03 -3.26 1.83
CA ILE A 55 18.78 -2.79 0.65
C ILE A 55 19.58 -3.95 0.01
N GLY A 56 20.03 -4.93 0.80
CA GLY A 56 20.78 -6.08 0.28
C GLY A 56 19.96 -6.97 -0.65
N ASN A 57 18.65 -7.00 -0.44
CA ASN A 57 17.71 -7.77 -1.25
C ASN A 57 17.10 -6.96 -2.41
N ARG A 58 17.29 -5.63 -2.43
CA ARG A 58 16.84 -4.75 -3.52
C ARG A 58 17.31 -5.25 -4.88
N ASP A 59 18.61 -5.47 -5.02
CA ASP A 59 19.21 -5.81 -6.32
C ASP A 59 18.81 -7.22 -6.78
N ARG A 60 18.46 -8.10 -5.82
CA ARG A 60 17.97 -9.47 -6.09
C ARG A 60 16.49 -9.50 -6.44
N ASN A 61 15.71 -8.54 -5.98
CA ASN A 61 14.24 -8.52 -6.07
C ASN A 61 13.70 -7.14 -6.44
N LEU A 62 14.27 -6.47 -7.45
CA LEU A 62 13.93 -5.10 -7.83
C LEU A 62 12.43 -4.88 -8.06
N GLY A 63 11.75 -5.83 -8.70
CA GLY A 63 10.30 -5.75 -8.91
C GLY A 63 9.51 -5.68 -7.61
N LYS A 64 9.80 -6.56 -6.65
CA LYS A 64 9.15 -6.56 -5.33
C LYS A 64 9.49 -5.30 -4.54
N PHE A 65 10.73 -4.85 -4.61
CA PHE A 65 11.17 -3.61 -3.96
C PHE A 65 10.46 -2.37 -4.50
N CYS A 66 10.26 -2.30 -5.82
CA CYS A 66 9.46 -1.26 -6.48
C CYS A 66 8.00 -1.33 -6.04
N THR A 67 7.37 -2.51 -6.09
CA THR A 67 5.97 -2.70 -5.65
C THR A 67 5.77 -2.29 -4.20
N ALA A 68 6.62 -2.74 -3.27
CA ALA A 68 6.56 -2.33 -1.87
C ALA A 68 6.64 -0.80 -1.71
N GLY A 69 7.44 -0.12 -2.55
CA GLY A 69 7.51 1.34 -2.57
C GLY A 69 6.19 2.00 -2.95
N TYR A 70 5.48 1.49 -3.97
CA TYR A 70 4.16 2.00 -4.34
C TYR A 70 3.15 1.86 -3.19
N PHE A 71 3.12 0.68 -2.56
CA PHE A 71 2.21 0.41 -1.46
C PHE A 71 2.53 1.27 -0.22
N LEU A 72 3.81 1.42 0.12
CA LEU A 72 4.25 2.25 1.26
C LEU A 72 3.84 3.72 1.08
N GLU A 73 4.13 4.30 -0.09
CA GLU A 73 3.81 5.70 -0.35
C GLU A 73 2.30 5.95 -0.42
N LEU A 74 1.54 5.07 -1.08
CA LEU A 74 0.10 5.21 -1.15
C LEU A 74 -0.55 5.04 0.24
N SER A 75 -0.10 4.07 1.03
CA SER A 75 -0.60 3.88 2.40
C SER A 75 -0.38 5.13 3.26
N ARG A 76 0.79 5.77 3.15
CA ARG A 76 1.10 7.03 3.85
C ARG A 76 0.22 8.20 3.40
N ILE A 77 -0.09 8.29 2.11
CA ILE A 77 -0.98 9.32 1.57
C ILE A 77 -2.40 9.12 2.15
N ILE A 78 -2.90 7.88 2.12
CA ILE A 78 -4.23 7.54 2.65
C ILE A 78 -4.31 7.84 4.14
N ASP A 79 -3.32 7.41 4.92
CA ASP A 79 -3.24 7.65 6.36
C ASP A 79 -3.29 9.15 6.71
N LYS A 80 -2.49 9.97 6.01
CA LYS A 80 -2.51 11.43 6.18
C LYS A 80 -3.85 12.07 5.84
N ARG A 81 -4.54 11.58 4.80
CA ARG A 81 -5.88 12.06 4.42
C ARG A 81 -6.88 11.73 5.53
N ARG A 82 -6.88 10.50 6.03
CA ARG A 82 -7.75 10.06 7.15
C ARG A 82 -7.51 10.84 8.43
N ALA A 83 -6.26 11.19 8.73
CA ALA A 83 -5.91 12.02 9.88
C ALA A 83 -6.35 13.49 9.76
N SER A 84 -6.71 13.94 8.56
CA SER A 84 -7.17 15.31 8.28
C SER A 84 -8.70 15.44 8.22
N GLU A 85 -9.43 14.31 8.33
CA GLU A 85 -10.90 14.23 8.44
C GLU A 85 -11.34 14.33 9.90
#